data_AF-A0A336N702-F1
#
_entry.id   AF-A0A336N702-F1
#
_cell.length_a   1.000
_cell.length_b   1.000
_cell.length_c   1.000
_cell.angle_alpha   90.00
_cell.angle_beta   90.00
_cell.angle_gamma   90.00
#
_symmetry.space_group_name_H-M   'P 1'
#
loop_
_entity.id
_entity.type
_entity.pdbx_description
1 polymer ?
#
loop_
_entity_poly.entity_id
_entity_poly.type
_entity_poly.pdbx_seq_one_letter_code
_entity_poly.pdbx_strand_id
1 'polypeptide(L)'
;MLSLLENQGGAGGFHAGIKYAYEQGYDYIWLMDDDGYPEINCLKELSSYLSNNSYIGPVVVDSKTKEKLSFSIRLPNSLAVFDTYDSLINFEKNNKTIQKLILPFNGTLISRELISKIGLPFKDYFIWGDEKNIH
;
A
#
# COMPACT_ATOMS: atom_id res chain seq x y z
N MET A 1 5.47 -19.21 -10.73
CA MET A 1 6.34 -18.07 -10.39
C MET A 1 6.49 -17.23 -11.64
N LEU A 2 6.22 -15.91 -11.55
CA LEU A 2 6.34 -14.98 -12.68
C LEU A 2 7.77 -14.43 -12.73
N SER A 3 8.36 -14.33 -13.91
CA SER A 3 9.68 -13.71 -14.11
C SER A 3 9.64 -12.84 -15.36
N LEU A 4 10.23 -11.64 -15.27
CA LEU A 4 10.32 -10.69 -16.39
C LEU A 4 11.66 -10.84 -17.09
N LEU A 5 11.68 -10.67 -18.42
CA LEU A 5 12.89 -10.78 -19.24
C LEU A 5 13.84 -9.59 -19.06
N GLU A 6 13.31 -8.45 -18.64
CA GLU A 6 14.04 -7.20 -18.45
C GLU A 6 13.71 -6.60 -17.07
N ASN A 7 14.67 -5.92 -16.45
CA ASN A 7 14.44 -5.18 -15.22
C ASN A 7 13.60 -3.93 -15.51
N GLN A 8 12.34 -3.94 -15.07
CA GLN A 8 11.40 -2.82 -15.22
C GLN A 8 11.20 -2.04 -13.91
N GLY A 9 12.11 -2.21 -12.94
CA GLY A 9 12.00 -1.65 -11.59
C GLY A 9 10.84 -2.23 -10.78
N GLY A 10 10.68 -1.76 -9.53
CA GLY A 10 9.55 -2.16 -8.67
C GLY A 10 8.19 -1.87 -9.30
N ALA A 11 8.09 -0.74 -10.00
CA ALA A 11 6.93 -0.33 -10.79
C ALA A 11 6.47 -1.39 -11.79
N GLY A 12 7.39 -1.88 -12.62
CA GLY A 12 7.10 -2.90 -13.60
C GLY A 12 6.80 -4.25 -12.96
N GLY A 13 7.50 -4.60 -11.88
CA GLY A 13 7.27 -5.81 -11.09
C GLY A 13 5.85 -5.88 -10.52
N PHE A 14 5.43 -4.85 -9.80
CA PHE A 14 4.07 -4.76 -9.25
C PHE A 14 3.01 -4.77 -10.36
N HIS A 15 3.20 -4.00 -11.43
CA HIS A 15 2.26 -3.99 -12.56
C HIS A 15 2.08 -5.40 -13.17
N ALA A 16 3.19 -6.09 -13.42
CA ALA A 16 3.16 -7.45 -13.97
C ALA A 16 2.54 -8.46 -13.00
N GLY A 17 2.86 -8.35 -11.70
CA GLY A 17 2.29 -9.19 -10.64
C GLY A 17 0.78 -9.02 -10.50
N ILE A 18 0.30 -7.76 -10.47
CA ILE A 18 -1.13 -7.44 -10.42
C ILE A 18 -1.84 -8.00 -11.65
N LYS A 19 -1.28 -7.78 -12.86
CA LYS A 19 -1.84 -8.31 -14.10
C LYS A 19 -1.94 -9.83 -14.06
N TYR A 20 -0.87 -10.51 -13.68
CA TYR A 20 -0.85 -11.96 -13.57
C TYR A 20 -1.92 -12.46 -12.59
N ALA A 21 -1.96 -11.92 -11.36
CA ALA A 21 -2.95 -12.32 -10.36
C ALA A 21 -4.39 -12.04 -10.82
N TYR A 22 -4.62 -10.92 -11.51
CA TYR A 22 -5.91 -10.63 -12.13
C TYR A 22 -6.27 -11.64 -13.23
N GLU A 23 -5.34 -12.03 -14.09
CA GLU A 23 -5.60 -13.04 -15.13
C GLU A 23 -5.85 -14.44 -14.54
N GLN A 24 -5.27 -14.75 -13.38
CA GLN A 24 -5.52 -16.01 -12.65
C GLN A 24 -6.88 -16.06 -11.93
N GLY A 25 -7.61 -14.95 -11.86
CA GLY A 25 -8.95 -14.95 -11.28
C GLY A 25 -9.00 -14.76 -9.76
N TYR A 26 -7.93 -14.30 -9.10
CA TYR A 26 -7.96 -14.01 -7.67
C TYR A 26 -8.90 -12.85 -7.34
N ASP A 27 -9.59 -12.93 -6.20
CA ASP A 27 -10.55 -11.92 -5.73
C ASP A 27 -9.86 -10.68 -5.15
N TYR A 28 -8.71 -10.88 -4.51
CA TYR A 28 -7.93 -9.84 -3.85
C TYR A 28 -6.44 -10.06 -4.11
N ILE A 29 -5.70 -8.96 -4.23
CA ILE A 29 -4.27 -8.97 -4.49
C ILE A 29 -3.61 -8.18 -3.37
N TRP A 30 -2.76 -8.85 -2.58
CA TRP A 30 -2.01 -8.23 -1.48
C TRP A 30 -0.58 -7.95 -1.95
N LEU A 31 -0.24 -6.67 -2.00
CA LEU A 31 1.02 -6.14 -2.51
C LEU A 31 1.94 -5.86 -1.35
N MET A 32 3.16 -6.38 -1.45
CA MET A 32 4.21 -6.26 -0.44
C MET A 32 5.56 -6.17 -1.15
N ASP A 33 6.48 -5.40 -0.58
CA ASP A 33 7.89 -5.45 -0.92
C ASP A 33 8.58 -6.65 -0.26
N ASP A 34 9.79 -6.97 -0.71
CA ASP A 34 10.56 -8.12 -0.21
C ASP A 34 11.17 -7.90 1.18
N ASP A 35 11.38 -6.65 1.56
CA ASP A 35 11.89 -6.22 2.87
C ASP A 35 10.79 -5.80 3.87
N GLY A 36 9.52 -5.88 3.44
CA GLY A 36 8.35 -5.58 4.25
C GLY A 36 7.88 -6.79 5.07
N TYR A 37 7.80 -6.64 6.39
CA TYR A 37 7.28 -7.70 7.27
C TYR A 37 5.92 -7.31 7.86
N PRO A 38 4.83 -8.02 7.53
CA PRO A 38 3.53 -7.73 8.11
C PRO A 38 3.48 -8.23 9.56
N GLU A 39 2.73 -7.51 10.41
CA GLU A 39 2.34 -8.01 11.72
C GLU A 39 1.53 -9.31 11.57
N ILE A 40 1.60 -10.24 12.52
CA ILE A 40 1.01 -11.59 12.38
C ILE A 40 -0.50 -11.55 12.08
N ASN A 41 -1.21 -10.54 12.60
CA ASN A 41 -2.64 -10.35 12.39
C ASN A 41 -2.96 -9.32 11.30
N CYS A 42 -1.96 -8.74 10.62
CA CYS A 42 -2.16 -7.65 9.67
C CYS A 42 -3.21 -8.00 8.60
N LEU A 43 -3.05 -9.14 7.91
CA LEU A 43 -4.00 -9.57 6.90
C LEU A 43 -5.40 -9.82 7.47
N LYS A 44 -5.48 -10.40 8.68
CA LYS A 44 -6.75 -10.67 9.36
C LYS A 44 -7.47 -9.36 9.68
N GLU A 45 -6.77 -8.37 10.21
CA GLU A 45 -7.35 -7.05 10.50
C GLU A 45 -7.79 -6.36 9.20
N LEU A 46 -6.95 -6.35 8.16
CA LEU A 46 -7.30 -5.79 6.84
C LEU A 46 -8.53 -6.47 6.25
N SER A 47 -8.64 -7.80 6.40
CA SER A 47 -9.76 -8.59 5.87
C SER A 47 -11.13 -8.15 6.40
N SER A 48 -11.16 -7.59 7.63
CA SER A 48 -12.39 -7.11 8.25
C SER A 48 -12.97 -5.85 7.59
N TYR A 49 -12.18 -5.15 6.77
CA TYR A 49 -12.57 -3.94 6.05
C TYR A 49 -12.76 -4.18 4.55
N LEU A 50 -12.65 -5.43 4.08
CA LEU A 50 -12.77 -5.73 2.67
C LEU A 50 -14.21 -5.54 2.16
N SER A 51 -14.26 -5.02 0.95
CA SER A 51 -15.42 -4.80 0.10
C SER A 51 -15.02 -4.99 -1.36
N ASN A 52 -16.03 -5.06 -2.22
CA ASN A 52 -15.87 -5.18 -3.66
C ASN A 52 -15.02 -4.07 -4.30
N ASN A 53 -14.90 -2.89 -3.69
CA ASN A 53 -14.09 -1.78 -4.21
C ASN A 53 -12.92 -1.44 -3.28
N SER A 54 -12.27 -2.45 -2.70
CA SER A 54 -11.21 -2.24 -1.72
C SER A 54 -9.92 -1.75 -2.35
N TYR A 55 -9.43 -0.67 -1.78
CA TYR A 55 -8.02 -0.28 -1.82
C TYR A 55 -7.65 0.11 -0.39
N ILE A 56 -7.04 -0.83 0.34
CA ILE A 56 -6.77 -0.68 1.77
C ILE A 56 -5.35 -1.14 2.06
N GLY A 57 -4.62 -0.42 2.89
CA GLY A 57 -3.32 -0.85 3.39
C GLY A 57 -3.17 -0.59 4.87
N PRO A 58 -2.25 -1.28 5.55
CA PRO A 58 -1.87 -0.98 6.91
C PRO A 58 -1.05 0.31 6.96
N VAL A 59 -0.92 0.87 8.16
CA VAL A 59 0.12 1.87 8.42
C VAL A 59 1.47 1.16 8.44
N VAL A 60 2.47 1.72 7.76
CA VAL A 60 3.82 1.16 7.66
C VAL A 60 4.73 1.95 8.61
N VAL A 61 5.40 1.22 9.52
CA VAL A 61 6.30 1.78 10.53
C VAL A 61 7.72 1.27 10.37
N ASP A 62 8.69 2.03 10.88
CA ASP A 62 10.09 1.60 10.96
C ASP A 62 10.21 0.25 11.68
N SER A 63 10.97 -0.66 11.08
CA SER A 63 11.07 -2.04 11.56
C SER A 63 11.79 -2.18 12.91
N LYS A 64 12.60 -1.20 13.29
CA LYS A 64 13.40 -1.23 14.54
C LYS A 64 12.63 -0.69 15.73
N THR A 65 12.13 0.53 15.61
CA THR A 65 11.50 1.27 16.70
C THR A 65 9.99 1.15 16.69
N LYS A 66 9.38 0.98 15.51
CA LYS A 66 7.92 1.03 15.28
C LYS A 66 7.26 2.35 15.69
N GLU A 67 8.03 3.37 16.06
CA GLU A 67 7.55 4.67 16.50
C GLU A 67 7.34 5.62 15.33
N LYS A 68 8.23 5.55 14.33
CA LYS A 68 8.18 6.38 13.12
C LYS A 68 7.42 5.68 12.01
N LEU A 69 6.67 6.46 11.24
CA LEU A 69 6.10 5.99 9.99
C LEU A 69 7.22 5.86 8.95
N SER A 70 7.22 4.77 8.18
CA SER A 70 8.16 4.62 7.05
C SER A 70 7.87 5.64 5.95
N PHE A 71 6.60 6.05 5.84
CA PHE A 71 6.12 7.08 4.93
C PHE A 71 5.29 8.08 5.71
N SER A 72 5.71 9.35 5.68
CA SER A 72 4.95 10.44 6.29
C SER A 72 3.55 10.52 5.67
N ILE A 73 2.53 10.66 6.51
CA ILE A 73 1.14 10.73 6.07
C ILE A 73 0.72 12.19 6.00
N ARG A 74 0.34 12.66 4.82
CA ARG A 74 -0.25 13.97 4.60
C ARG A 74 -1.74 13.82 4.33
N LEU A 75 -2.58 14.46 5.14
CA LEU A 75 -4.02 14.38 4.93
C LEU A 75 -4.44 15.25 3.72
N PRO A 76 -5.27 14.73 2.82
CA PRO A 76 -5.85 15.52 1.74
C PRO A 76 -6.58 16.74 2.29
N ASN A 77 -6.43 17.88 1.62
CA ASN A 77 -7.08 19.15 2.00
C ASN A 77 -6.73 19.66 3.42
N SER A 78 -5.58 19.24 3.97
CA SER A 78 -5.09 19.67 5.27
C SER A 78 -3.60 20.03 5.19
N LEU A 79 -3.14 20.85 6.15
CA LEU A 79 -1.72 21.09 6.42
C LEU A 79 -1.14 20.05 7.40
N ALA A 80 -1.96 19.14 7.92
CA ALA A 80 -1.53 18.09 8.83
C ALA A 80 -0.60 17.10 8.12
N VAL A 81 0.56 16.89 8.72
CA VAL A 81 1.56 15.88 8.35
C VAL A 81 1.89 15.08 9.60
N PHE A 82 1.92 13.76 9.47
CA PHE A 82 2.24 12.83 10.54
C PHE A 82 3.48 12.03 10.17
N ASP A 83 4.49 12.05 11.05
CA ASP A 83 5.74 11.32 10.89
C ASP A 83 5.88 10.17 11.89
N THR A 84 5.03 10.14 12.92
CA THR A 84 5.04 9.11 13.97
C THR A 84 3.70 8.43 14.09
N TYR A 85 3.72 7.15 14.47
CA TYR A 85 2.52 6.37 14.73
C TYR A 85 1.64 7.04 15.80
N ASP A 86 2.25 7.51 16.89
CA ASP A 86 1.55 8.19 17.98
C ASP A 86 0.85 9.48 17.53
N SER A 87 1.48 10.29 16.69
CA SER A 87 0.86 11.52 16.17
C SER A 87 -0.38 11.21 15.32
N LEU A 88 -0.32 10.14 14.53
CA LEU A 88 -1.39 9.68 13.65
C LEU A 88 -2.60 9.17 14.46
N ILE A 89 -2.37 8.25 15.40
CA ILE A 89 -3.45 7.65 16.19
C ILE A 89 -4.08 8.68 17.15
N ASN A 90 -3.31 9.65 17.64
CA ASN A 90 -3.83 10.72 18.48
C ASN A 90 -4.69 11.72 17.69
N PHE A 91 -4.49 11.82 16.39
CA PHE A 91 -5.38 12.59 15.53
C PHE A 91 -6.67 11.79 15.23
N GLU A 92 -6.54 10.51 14.86
CA GLU A 92 -7.69 9.63 14.55
C GLU A 92 -8.25 8.87 15.77
N LYS A 93 -8.39 9.53 16.92
CA LYS A 93 -8.81 8.85 18.18
C LYS A 93 -10.14 8.08 18.08
N ASN A 94 -11.00 8.47 17.14
CA ASN A 94 -12.34 7.91 17.00
C ASN A 94 -12.50 6.91 15.85
N ASN A 95 -11.48 6.76 14.99
CA ASN A 95 -11.57 5.94 13.79
C ASN A 95 -10.38 4.98 13.69
N LYS A 96 -10.66 3.71 13.36
CA LYS A 96 -9.61 2.73 13.05
C LYS A 96 -9.08 2.84 11.62
N THR A 97 -9.64 3.73 10.80
CA THR A 97 -9.30 3.87 9.39
C THR A 97 -9.16 5.34 9.01
N ILE A 98 -8.22 5.62 8.11
CA ILE A 98 -8.03 6.94 7.50
C ILE A 98 -8.48 6.83 6.05
N GLN A 99 -9.51 7.59 5.69
CA GLN A 99 -10.03 7.58 4.33
C GLN A 99 -9.23 8.50 3.42
N LYS A 100 -9.28 8.23 2.11
CA LYS A 100 -8.66 9.04 1.04
C LYS A 100 -7.14 9.16 1.15
N LEU A 101 -6.51 8.27 1.90
CA LEU A 101 -5.06 8.12 1.93
C LEU A 101 -4.69 6.88 1.11
N ILE A 102 -3.68 7.03 0.25
CA ILE A 102 -3.10 5.94 -0.53
C ILE A 102 -1.64 5.87 -0.13
N LEU A 103 -1.27 4.82 0.59
CA LEU A 103 0.13 4.46 0.81
C LEU A 103 0.50 3.40 -0.24
N PRO A 104 1.50 3.64 -1.10
CA PRO A 104 1.88 2.68 -2.11
C PRO A 104 2.54 1.44 -1.48
N PHE A 105 1.93 0.29 -1.77
CA PHE A 105 2.49 -1.05 -2.01
C PHE A 105 3.23 -1.81 -0.90
N ASN A 106 3.40 -1.27 0.31
CA ASN A 106 3.93 -2.03 1.45
C ASN A 106 2.81 -2.56 2.35
N GLY A 107 2.04 -3.53 1.83
CA GLY A 107 0.91 -4.16 2.51
C GLY A 107 -0.47 -3.79 1.95
N THR A 108 -0.53 -3.11 0.80
CA THR A 108 -1.79 -2.71 0.16
C THR A 108 -2.54 -3.92 -0.39
N LEU A 109 -3.81 -4.05 -0.05
CA LEU A 109 -4.73 -5.05 -0.56
C LEU A 109 -5.75 -4.38 -1.50
N ILE A 110 -5.84 -4.90 -2.72
CA ILE A 110 -6.67 -4.37 -3.80
C ILE A 110 -7.68 -5.43 -4.23
N SER A 111 -8.95 -5.07 -4.41
CA SER A 111 -9.96 -5.98 -4.94
C SER A 111 -9.89 -6.11 -6.47
N ARG A 112 -10.21 -7.31 -6.96
CA ARG A 112 -10.37 -7.60 -8.39
C ARG A 112 -11.39 -6.66 -9.04
N GLU A 113 -12.53 -6.46 -8.39
CA GLU A 113 -13.61 -5.63 -8.94
C GLU A 113 -13.21 -4.14 -8.99
N LEU A 114 -12.32 -3.66 -8.13
CA LEU A 114 -11.77 -2.32 -8.29
C LEU A 114 -10.90 -2.25 -9.55
N ILE A 115 -9.99 -3.22 -9.73
CA ILE A 115 -9.10 -3.29 -10.91
C ILE A 115 -9.91 -3.38 -12.21
N SER A 116 -11.01 -4.12 -12.24
CA SER A 116 -11.85 -4.21 -13.44
C SER A 116 -12.51 -2.88 -13.81
N LYS A 117 -12.71 -1.98 -12.84
CA LYS A 117 -13.31 -0.65 -13.04
C LYS A 117 -12.28 0.41 -13.41
N ILE A 118 -11.11 0.41 -12.75
CA ILE A 118 -10.11 1.48 -12.90
C ILE A 118 -8.93 1.10 -13.80
N GLY A 119 -8.83 -0.17 -14.19
CA GLY A 119 -7.68 -0.73 -14.88
C GLY A 119 -6.54 -1.13 -13.93
N LEU A 120 -5.42 -1.54 -14.52
CA LEU A 120 -4.20 -1.83 -13.76
C LEU A 120 -3.59 -0.51 -13.26
N PRO A 121 -3.09 -0.43 -12.01
CA PRO A 121 -2.39 0.75 -11.51
C PRO A 121 -1.24 1.15 -12.46
N PHE A 122 -1.16 2.45 -12.80
CA PHE A 122 -0.16 2.97 -13.74
C PHE A 122 1.25 2.82 -13.19
N LYS A 123 2.17 2.36 -14.04
CA LYS A 123 3.61 2.20 -13.75
C LYS A 123 4.27 3.49 -13.20
N ASP A 124 3.71 4.65 -13.49
CA ASP A 124 4.32 5.94 -13.13
C ASP A 124 4.01 6.39 -11.68
N TYR A 125 2.96 5.86 -11.03
CA TYR A 125 2.68 6.15 -9.61
C TYR A 125 3.63 5.41 -8.65
N PHE A 126 4.46 4.51 -9.17
CA PHE A 126 5.37 3.68 -8.39
C PHE A 126 6.72 4.36 -8.09
N ILE A 127 7.01 5.52 -8.67
CA ILE A 127 8.30 6.21 -8.52
C ILE A 127 8.39 6.99 -7.19
N TRP A 128 7.26 7.23 -6.51
CA TRP A 128 7.23 8.06 -5.30
C TRP A 128 7.87 7.44 -4.05
N GLY A 129 8.23 6.16 -4.08
CA GLY A 129 8.96 5.50 -2.99
C GLY A 129 10.49 5.54 -3.14
N ASP A 130 11.01 5.85 -4.33
CA ASP A 130 12.42 5.66 -4.69
C ASP A 130 13.20 6.99 -4.86
N GLU A 131 12.52 8.15 -4.78
CA GLU A 131 13.15 9.46 -4.95
C GLU A 131 13.49 10.15 -3.62
N LYS A 132 14.30 9.51 -2.78
CA LYS A 132 15.13 10.22 -1.79
C LYS A 132 16.61 10.03 -2.12
N ASN A 133 17.06 10.57 -3.25
CA ASN A 133 18.45 10.99 -3.51
C ASN A 133 18.58 11.77 -4.83
N ILE A 134 17.88 12.90 -4.98
CA ILE A 134 18.28 13.94 -5.93
C ILE A 134 18.15 15.31 -5.25
N HIS A 135 19.17 15.64 -4.46
CA HIS A 135 19.91 16.92 -4.37
C HIS A 135 20.48 17.13 -2.96
#